data_AF-A0A2N9MQG2-F1
#
_entry.id   AF-A0A2N9MQG2-F1
#
_cell.length_a   1.000
_cell.length_b   1.000
_cell.length_c   1.000
_cell.angle_alpha   90.00
_cell.angle_beta   90.00
_cell.angle_gamma   90.00
#
_symmetry.space_group_name_H-M   'P 1'
#
loop_
_entity.id
_entity.type
_entity.pdbx_description
1 polymer ?
#
loop_
_entity_poly.entity_id
_entity_poly.type
_entity_poly.pdbx_seq_one_letter_code
_entity_poly.pdbx_strand_id
1 'polypeptide(L)' 'MSSVGTSSKMKGYGNNRADSTFIPGGVIPGYIVIKPDFPECIDDFGFLWFEDEYTISVAGSWILTANAADALVRQQ' A
#
# COMPACT_ATOMS: atom_id res chain seq x y z
N MET A 1 -0.73 2.90 1.89
CA MET A 1 -1.84 2.01 2.28
C MET A 1 -3.14 2.73 1.98
N SER A 2 -4.17 2.01 1.58
CA SER A 2 -5.39 2.64 1.06
C SER A 2 -6.39 2.91 2.18
N SER A 3 -6.90 4.14 2.28
CA SER A 3 -7.76 4.63 3.36
C SER A 3 -7.16 4.54 4.79
N VAL A 4 -5.82 4.59 4.90
CA VAL A 4 -5.09 4.64 6.18
C VAL A 4 -4.07 5.77 6.13
N GLY A 5 -4.06 6.63 7.16
CA GLY A 5 -3.19 7.80 7.24
C GLY A 5 -3.79 9.07 6.62
N THR A 6 -3.03 10.16 6.63
CA THR A 6 -3.48 11.50 6.18
C THR A 6 -3.53 11.62 4.65
N SER A 7 -2.68 10.87 3.94
CA SER A 7 -2.71 10.75 2.49
C SER A 7 -2.84 9.28 2.13
N SER A 8 -3.86 8.94 1.35
CA SER A 8 -4.23 7.56 1.03
C SER A 8 -4.24 7.36 -0.46
N LYS A 9 -3.81 6.18 -0.91
CA LYS A 9 -3.90 5.80 -2.31
C LYS A 9 -5.34 5.46 -2.67
N MET A 10 -5.87 6.14 -3.69
CA MET A 10 -7.30 6.09 -4.05
C MET A 10 -7.57 5.24 -5.30
N LYS A 11 -6.51 4.74 -5.95
CA LYS A 11 -6.59 3.77 -7.04
C LYS A 11 -5.57 2.68 -6.77
N GLY A 12 -5.98 1.42 -6.85
CA GLY A 12 -5.07 0.30 -6.60
C GLY A 12 -5.15 -0.74 -7.70
N TYR A 13 -4.08 -1.53 -7.84
CA TYR A 13 -4.02 -2.67 -8.73
C TYR A 13 -4.48 -3.92 -7.98
N GLY A 14 -5.79 -4.16 -7.99
CA GLY A 14 -6.40 -5.29 -7.27
C GLY A 14 -7.69 -5.76 -7.91
N ASN A 15 -8.54 -6.43 -7.14
CA ASN A 15 -9.78 -7.01 -7.65
C ASN A 15 -10.75 -5.98 -8.29
N ASN A 16 -10.56 -4.70 -8.00
CA ASN A 16 -11.33 -3.56 -8.49
C ASN A 16 -10.56 -2.65 -9.46
N ARG A 17 -9.46 -3.14 -10.07
CA ARG A 17 -8.62 -2.38 -11.01
C ARG A 17 -9.40 -1.80 -12.21
N ALA A 18 -10.45 -2.49 -12.65
CA ALA A 18 -11.32 -2.03 -13.74
C ALA A 18 -12.19 -0.84 -13.32
N ASP A 19 -12.53 -0.74 -12.04
CA ASP A 19 -13.41 0.29 -11.51
C ASP A 19 -12.66 1.58 -11.17
N SER A 20 -11.32 1.61 -11.34
CA SER A 20 -10.46 2.74 -10.94
C SER A 20 -10.66 3.15 -9.47
N THR A 21 -10.91 2.17 -8.59
CA THR A 21 -11.11 2.36 -7.15
C THR A 21 -10.05 1.63 -6.32
N PHE A 22 -10.21 1.58 -5.00
CA PHE A 22 -9.33 0.89 -4.07
C PHE A 22 -10.12 0.04 -3.06
N ILE A 23 -9.46 -0.97 -2.47
CA ILE A 23 -9.99 -1.72 -1.33
C ILE A 23 -9.40 -1.09 -0.07
N PRO A 24 -10.22 -0.61 0.89
CA PRO A 24 -9.72 -0.06 2.15
C PRO A 24 -8.83 -1.06 2.89
N GLY A 25 -7.72 -0.59 3.45
CA GLY A 25 -6.72 -1.43 4.11
C GLY A 25 -5.78 -2.19 3.17
N GLY A 26 -5.87 -1.95 1.85
CA GLY A 26 -4.91 -2.50 0.89
C GLY A 26 -3.48 -2.00 1.14
N VAL A 27 -2.54 -2.94 1.31
CA VAL A 27 -1.11 -2.65 1.42
C VAL A 27 -0.51 -2.65 0.02
N ILE A 28 0.04 -1.51 -0.38
CA ILE A 28 0.76 -1.34 -1.65
C ILE A 28 2.27 -1.50 -1.43
N PRO A 29 3.05 -1.89 -2.45
CA PRO A 29 4.51 -1.84 -2.40
C PRO A 29 5.04 -0.43 -2.15
N GLY A 30 4.41 0.58 -2.77
CA GLY A 30 4.76 1.99 -2.61
C GLY A 30 5.87 2.43 -3.57
N TYR A 31 6.79 3.25 -3.07
CA TYR A 31 7.80 3.91 -3.89
C TYR A 31 8.76 2.93 -4.57
N ILE A 32 9.01 3.15 -5.86
CA ILE A 32 10.14 2.57 -6.57
C ILE A 32 11.23 3.62 -6.78
N VAL A 33 12.47 3.15 -6.97
CA VAL A 33 13.60 4.03 -7.29
C VAL A 33 14.00 3.79 -8.73
N ILE A 34 13.66 4.73 -9.61
CA ILE A 34 14.19 4.78 -10.97
C ILE A 34 15.64 5.26 -10.87
N LYS A 35 16.56 4.50 -11.47
CA LYS A 35 17.98 4.86 -11.47
C LYS A 35 18.20 6.20 -12.18
N PRO A 36 19.17 7.02 -11.72
CA PRO A 36 20.09 6.74 -10.63
C PRO A 36 19.51 6.93 -9.21
N ASP A 37 18.53 7.83 -9.02
CA ASP A 37 18.06 8.26 -7.70
C ASP A 37 16.70 8.99 -7.71
N PHE A 38 15.77 8.57 -8.57
CA PHE A 38 14.44 9.17 -8.66
C PHE A 38 13.38 8.30 -7.94
N PRO A 39 12.94 8.67 -6.72
CA PRO A 39 11.83 8.00 -6.07
C PRO A 39 10.51 8.38 -6.75
N GLU A 40 9.82 7.38 -7.28
CA GLU A 40 8.52 7.51 -7.95
C GLU A 40 7.45 6.73 -7.18
N CYS A 41 6.26 7.30 -7.09
CA CYS A 41 5.01 6.59 -6.77
C CYS A 41 3.86 7.42 -7.34
N ILE A 42 3.24 6.97 -8.43
CA ILE A 42 2.12 7.68 -9.06
C ILE A 42 0.83 7.32 -8.34
N ASP A 43 0.13 8.33 -7.81
CA ASP A 43 -1.07 8.13 -6.98
C ASP A 43 -2.38 7.97 -7.76
N ASP A 44 -2.42 8.43 -9.01
CA ASP A 44 -3.64 8.50 -9.83
C ASP A 44 -3.67 7.51 -11.01
N PHE A 45 -2.72 6.58 -11.07
CA PHE A 45 -2.60 5.60 -12.14
C PHE A 45 -2.31 4.17 -11.62
N GLY A 46 -3.36 3.48 -11.18
CA GLY A 46 -3.27 2.15 -10.56
C GLY A 46 -2.92 0.98 -11.49
N PHE A 47 -2.38 1.20 -12.69
CA PHE A 47 -1.97 0.14 -13.62
C PHE A 47 -0.46 -0.13 -13.62
N LEU A 48 0.32 0.66 -12.87
CA LEU A 48 1.68 0.31 -12.53
C LEU A 48 1.65 -0.70 -11.39
N TRP A 49 1.56 -2.00 -11.73
CA TRP A 49 1.43 -3.06 -10.73
C TRP A 49 2.48 -2.96 -9.62
N PHE A 50 3.67 -2.46 -9.95
CA PHE A 50 4.83 -2.52 -9.07
C PHE A 50 4.74 -1.50 -7.95
N GLU A 51 3.88 -0.49 -8.10
CA GLU A 51 3.58 0.53 -7.09
C GLU A 51 2.25 0.28 -6.39
N ASP A 52 1.32 -0.41 -7.06
CA ASP A 52 -0.11 -0.42 -6.70
C ASP A 52 -0.72 -1.79 -6.39
N GLU A 53 0.02 -2.88 -6.56
CA GLU A 53 -0.52 -4.23 -6.41
C GLU A 53 -0.90 -4.58 -4.96
N TYR A 54 -2.12 -5.07 -4.78
CA TYR A 54 -2.51 -5.75 -3.55
C TYR A 54 -2.24 -7.24 -3.64
N THR A 55 -1.36 -7.74 -2.78
CA THR A 55 -1.13 -9.18 -2.63
C THR A 55 -1.47 -9.65 -1.22
N ILE A 56 -1.99 -10.87 -1.12
CA ILE A 56 -2.30 -11.50 0.17
C ILE A 56 -1.03 -11.72 0.99
N SER A 57 0.10 -12.04 0.35
CA SER A 57 1.37 -12.27 1.05
C SER A 57 1.86 -11.01 1.76
N VAL A 58 1.81 -9.85 1.11
CA VAL A 58 2.25 -8.58 1.71
C VAL A 58 1.34 -8.19 2.87
N ALA A 59 0.01 -8.33 2.69
CA ALA A 59 -0.95 -8.08 3.77
C ALA A 59 -0.72 -9.01 4.97
N GLY A 60 -0.43 -10.29 4.74
CA GLY A 60 -0.13 -11.25 5.79
C GLY A 60 1.09 -10.85 6.64
N SER A 61 2.18 -10.41 6.01
CA SER A 61 3.36 -9.91 6.73
C SER A 61 3.06 -8.62 7.51
N TRP A 62 2.27 -7.70 6.93
CA TRP A 62 1.93 -6.44 7.59
C TRP A 62 1.17 -6.63 8.91
N ILE A 63 0.25 -7.61 8.98
CA ILE A 63 -0.54 -7.89 10.19
C ILE A 63 0.37 -8.20 11.39
N LEU A 64 1.43 -8.99 11.19
CA LEU A 64 2.38 -9.30 12.25
C LEU A 64 3.08 -8.04 12.77
N THR A 65 3.60 -7.21 11.86
CA THR A 65 4.29 -5.96 12.22
C THR A 65 3.34 -4.98 12.90
N ALA A 66 2.11 -4.84 12.42
CA ALA A 66 1.10 -3.97 13.01
C ALA A 66 0.74 -4.39 14.44
N ASN A 67 0.54 -5.69 14.68
CA ASN A 67 0.28 -6.22 16.02
C ASN A 67 1.48 -6.02 16.97
N ALA A 68 2.70 -6.20 16.49
CA ALA A 68 3.91 -5.95 17.28
C ALA A 68 4.02 -4.46 17.67
N ALA A 69 3.73 -3.55 16.74
CA ALA A 69 3.72 -2.11 17.01
C ALA A 69 2.62 -1.72 18.01
N ASP A 70 1.39 -2.23 17.86
CA ASP A 70 0.28 -1.98 18.79
C ASP A 70 0.61 -2.49 20.21
N ALA A 71 1.22 -3.66 20.34
CA ALA A 71 1.67 -4.19 21.62
C ALA A 71 2.71 -3.29 22.30
N LEU A 72 3.67 -2.73 21.55
CA LEU A 72 4.68 -1.80 22.08
C LEU A 72 4.06 -0.48 22.55
N VAL A 73 3.08 0.05 21.81
CA VAL A 73 2.39 1.29 22.19
C VAL A 73 1.53 1.09 23.44
N ARG A 74 0.88 -0.08 23.59
CA ARG A 74 0.04 -0.40 24.76
C ARG A 74 0.79 -0.77 26.03
N GLN A 75 2.08 -1.10 25.93
CA GLN A 75 2.93 -1.39 27.09
C GLN A 75 3.45 -0.11 27.78
N GLN A 76 3.31 1.05 27.14
CA GLN A 76 3.62 2.37 27.71
C GLN A 76 2.41 2.93 28.45
#